data_AF-A0A963QDY8-F1
#
_entry.id   AF-A0A963QDY8-F1
#
_cell.length_a   1.000
_cell.length_b   1.000
_cell.length_c   1.000
_cell.angle_alpha   90.00
_cell.angle_beta   90.00
_cell.angle_gamma   90.00
#
_symmetry.space_group_name_H-M   'P 1'
#
loop_
_entity.id
_entity.type
_entity.pdbx_description
1 polymer ?
#
loop_
_entity_poly.entity_id
_entity_poly.type
_entity_poly.pdbx_seq_one_letter_code
_entity_poly.pdbx_strand_id
1 'polypeptide(L)'
;MKWAALQDAAGAVAALAGCALDRPGAEVRNFPAQIRNASGWRRQQAENGVTDLAAIMEAGLAALLSVNARGADAAPAASALLREFIAARDALLAMAPPSGALGPHRSA
;
A
#
# COMPACT_ATOMS: atom_id res chain seq x y z
N MET A 1 4.13 -10.45 -4.12
CA MET A 1 4.35 -11.09 -2.80
C MET A 1 4.10 -10.06 -1.69
N LYS A 2 5.03 -9.16 -1.31
CA LYS A 2 4.82 -8.19 -0.20
C LYS A 2 3.78 -7.08 -0.47
N TRP A 3 3.78 -6.52 -1.68
CA TRP A 3 2.84 -5.45 -2.05
C TRP A 3 1.37 -5.88 -2.10
N ALA A 4 1.10 -7.11 -2.55
CA ALA A 4 -0.26 -7.65 -2.55
C ALA A 4 -0.76 -7.88 -1.11
N ALA A 5 0.08 -8.48 -0.27
CA ALA A 5 -0.23 -8.68 1.15
C ALA A 5 -0.52 -7.36 1.89
N LEU A 6 0.13 -6.26 1.52
CA LEU A 6 -0.18 -4.93 2.03
C LEU A 6 -1.61 -4.49 1.69
N GLN A 7 -2.09 -4.77 0.47
CA GLN A 7 -3.47 -4.44 0.08
C GLN A 7 -4.47 -5.32 0.85
N ASP A 8 -4.15 -6.60 1.05
CA ASP A 8 -5.00 -7.50 1.84
C ASP A 8 -5.06 -7.07 3.31
N ALA A 9 -3.92 -6.68 3.90
CA ALA A 9 -3.84 -6.13 5.25
C ALA A 9 -4.64 -4.83 5.38
N ALA A 10 -4.57 -3.95 4.38
CA ALA A 10 -5.38 -2.73 4.36
C ALA A 10 -6.89 -3.04 4.31
N GLY A 11 -7.29 -4.09 3.58
CA GLY A 11 -8.65 -4.61 3.60
C GLY A 11 -9.10 -5.09 4.98
N ALA A 12 -8.23 -5.80 5.71
CA ALA A 12 -8.52 -6.22 7.08
C ALA A 12 -8.66 -5.02 8.04
N VAL A 13 -7.78 -4.02 7.91
CA VAL A 13 -7.87 -2.77 8.70
C VAL A 13 -9.15 -2.00 8.37
N ALA A 14 -9.55 -1.93 7.09
CA ALA A 14 -10.80 -1.29 6.68
C ALA A 14 -12.03 -1.99 7.29
N ALA A 15 -12.04 -3.32 7.30
CA ALA A 15 -13.11 -4.09 7.95
C ALA A 15 -13.20 -3.78 9.44
N LEU A 16 -12.05 -3.67 10.15
CA LEU A 16 -12.02 -3.24 11.55
C LEU A 16 -12.46 -1.78 11.76
N ALA A 17 -12.29 -0.93 10.75
CA ALA A 17 -12.78 0.45 10.74
C ALA A 17 -14.28 0.57 10.39
N GLY A 18 -14.95 -0.54 10.05
CA GLY A 18 -16.35 -0.54 9.62
C GLY A 18 -16.57 0.03 8.21
N CYS A 19 -15.53 0.06 7.37
CA CYS A 19 -15.61 0.52 5.98
C CYS A 19 -15.12 -0.55 5.00
N ALA A 20 -15.46 -0.37 3.72
CA ALA A 20 -14.93 -1.17 2.63
C ALA A 20 -13.94 -0.32 1.82
N LEU A 21 -12.81 -0.92 1.44
CA LEU A 21 -11.93 -0.32 0.45
C LEU A 21 -12.46 -0.59 -0.95
N ASP A 22 -12.43 0.45 -1.78
CA ASP A 22 -12.63 0.28 -3.21
C ASP A 22 -11.55 -0.63 -3.81
N ARG A 23 -11.92 -1.31 -4.89
CA ARG A 23 -10.98 -2.16 -5.62
C ARG A 23 -9.78 -1.31 -6.05
N PRO A 24 -8.53 -1.71 -5.73
CA PRO A 24 -7.35 -0.93 -6.05
C PRO A 24 -7.26 -0.60 -7.54
N GLY A 25 -6.93 0.64 -7.88
CA GLY A 25 -6.74 1.11 -9.26
C GLY A 25 -5.61 0.41 -9.99
N ALA A 26 -5.49 0.68 -11.30
CA ALA A 26 -4.49 0.03 -12.14
C ALA A 26 -3.06 0.40 -11.71
N GLU A 27 -2.85 1.64 -11.25
CA GLU A 27 -1.58 2.13 -10.72
C GLU A 27 -1.09 1.32 -9.51
N VAL A 28 -1.99 1.03 -8.56
CA VAL A 28 -1.68 0.20 -7.39
C VAL A 28 -1.30 -1.21 -7.83
N ARG A 29 -2.08 -1.83 -8.73
CA ARG A 29 -1.81 -3.21 -9.18
C ARG A 29 -0.51 -3.33 -9.98
N ASN A 30 -0.20 -2.32 -10.79
CA ASN A 30 0.97 -2.32 -11.67
C ASN A 30 2.25 -1.86 -10.97
N PHE A 31 2.17 -1.23 -9.79
CA PHE A 31 3.32 -0.70 -9.06
C PHE A 31 4.51 -1.67 -8.93
N PRO A 32 4.33 -2.96 -8.58
CA PRO A 32 5.47 -3.89 -8.51
C PRO A 32 6.20 -4.08 -9.84
N ALA A 33 5.48 -4.02 -10.96
CA ALA A 33 6.11 -4.08 -12.28
C ALA A 33 6.85 -2.77 -12.61
N GLN A 34 6.23 -1.63 -12.29
CA GLN A 34 6.83 -0.31 -12.54
C GLN A 34 8.14 -0.11 -11.75
N ILE A 35 8.17 -0.47 -10.47
CA ILE A 35 9.38 -0.36 -9.63
C ILE A 35 10.49 -1.31 -10.06
N ARG A 36 10.18 -2.53 -10.52
CA ARG A 36 11.20 -3.44 -11.07
C ARG A 36 11.89 -2.85 -12.30
N ASN A 37 11.16 -2.06 -13.09
CA ASN A 37 11.69 -1.37 -14.27
C ASN A 37 12.41 -0.06 -13.92
N ALA A 38 12.24 0.47 -12.70
CA ALA A 38 13.02 1.59 -12.21
C ALA A 38 14.44 1.14 -11.85
N SER A 39 15.43 2.00 -12.09
CA SER A 39 16.84 1.72 -11.79
C SER A 39 17.40 2.68 -10.74
N GLY A 40 18.42 2.21 -10.02
CA GLY A 40 19.15 3.01 -9.03
C GLY A 40 18.33 3.39 -7.81
N TRP A 41 18.51 4.63 -7.35
CA TRP A 41 18.04 5.09 -6.05
C TRP A 41 16.50 5.03 -5.89
N ARG A 42 15.72 5.26 -6.96
CA ARG A 42 14.25 5.24 -6.88
C ARG A 42 13.71 3.85 -6.56
N ARG A 43 14.32 2.82 -7.17
CA ARG A 43 13.95 1.42 -6.90
C ARG A 43 14.25 1.07 -5.44
N GLN A 44 15.45 1.40 -4.97
CA GLN A 44 15.83 1.13 -3.58
C GLN A 44 14.90 1.83 -2.59
N GLN A 45 14.58 3.11 -2.82
CA GLN A 45 13.67 3.85 -1.96
C GLN A 45 12.25 3.26 -1.95
N ALA A 46 11.74 2.82 -3.11
CA ALA A 46 10.45 2.16 -3.18
C ALA A 46 10.44 0.80 -2.46
N GLU A 47 11.47 -0.01 -2.61
CA GLU A 47 11.59 -1.31 -1.93
C GLU A 47 11.71 -1.15 -0.40
N ASN A 48 12.47 -0.14 0.05
CA ASN A 48 12.58 0.23 1.46
C ASN A 48 11.24 0.71 2.00
N GLY A 49 10.59 1.64 1.32
CA GLY A 49 9.29 2.17 1.75
C GLY A 49 8.19 1.11 1.78
N VAL A 50 8.18 0.14 0.85
CA VAL A 50 7.28 -1.04 0.94
C VAL A 50 7.59 -1.90 2.15
N THR A 51 8.86 -2.00 2.54
CA THR A 51 9.26 -2.75 3.72
C THR A 51 8.86 -2.05 5.01
N ASP A 52 9.06 -0.75 5.11
CA ASP A 52 8.67 0.06 6.25
C ASP A 52 7.15 0.05 6.42
N LEU A 53 6.41 0.24 5.32
CA LEU A 53 4.95 0.21 5.33
C LEU A 53 4.41 -1.16 5.78
N ALA A 54 5.08 -2.26 5.41
CA ALA A 54 4.70 -3.59 5.89
C ALA A 54 4.92 -3.75 7.40
N ALA A 55 6.04 -3.26 7.93
CA ALA A 55 6.31 -3.31 9.37
C ALA A 55 5.26 -2.52 10.17
N ILE A 56 4.89 -1.32 9.68
CA ILE A 56 3.84 -0.49 10.28
C ILE A 56 2.49 -1.22 10.25
N MET A 57 2.12 -1.80 9.11
CA MET A 57 0.84 -2.52 8.97
C MET A 57 0.77 -3.78 9.82
N GLU A 58 1.86 -4.55 9.91
CA GLU A 58 1.93 -5.75 10.73
C GLU A 58 1.76 -5.43 12.22
N ALA A 59 2.54 -4.46 12.73
CA ALA A 59 2.44 -4.02 14.11
C ALA A 59 1.07 -3.38 14.42
N GLY A 60 0.58 -2.52 13.53
CA GLY A 60 -0.70 -1.84 13.68
C GLY A 60 -1.87 -2.82 13.68
N LEU A 61 -1.92 -3.75 12.74
CA LEU A 61 -2.98 -4.76 12.68
C LEU A 61 -2.96 -5.69 13.90
N ALA A 62 -1.79 -6.12 14.35
CA ALA A 62 -1.66 -6.92 15.57
C ALA A 62 -2.21 -6.18 16.81
N ALA A 63 -1.91 -4.88 16.93
CA ALA A 63 -2.43 -4.06 18.01
C ALA A 63 -3.96 -3.92 17.94
N LEU A 64 -4.52 -3.66 16.75
CA LEU A 64 -5.97 -3.55 16.55
C LEU A 64 -6.70 -4.86 16.88
N LEU A 65 -6.15 -6.00 16.46
CA LEU A 65 -6.70 -7.32 16.78
C LEU A 65 -6.67 -7.59 18.30
N SER A 66 -5.61 -7.16 19.00
CA SER A 66 -5.51 -7.28 20.46
C SER A 66 -6.56 -6.43 21.18
N VAL A 67 -6.81 -5.20 20.72
CA VAL A 67 -7.87 -4.32 21.25
C VAL A 67 -9.25 -4.95 21.02
N ASN A 68 -9.52 -5.39 19.79
CA ASN A 68 -10.79 -6.01 19.42
C ASN A 68 -11.06 -7.31 20.19
N ALA A 69 -10.02 -8.15 20.40
CA ALA A 69 -10.13 -9.38 21.19
C ALA A 69 -10.49 -9.15 22.66
N ARG A 70 -10.25 -7.93 23.19
CA ARG A 70 -10.65 -7.51 24.54
C ARG A 70 -12.06 -6.90 24.58
N GLY A 71 -12.78 -6.89 23.46
CA GLY A 71 -14.11 -6.30 23.33
C GLY A 71 -14.13 -4.76 23.28
N ALA A 72 -12.96 -4.13 23.12
CA ALA A 72 -12.86 -2.69 22.97
C ALA A 72 -13.02 -2.29 21.49
N ASP A 73 -13.56 -1.10 21.26
CA ASP A 73 -13.73 -0.56 19.91
C ASP A 73 -12.38 -0.15 19.30
N ALA A 74 -11.96 -0.87 18.27
CA ALA A 74 -10.75 -0.61 17.51
C ALA A 74 -10.98 0.32 16.29
N ALA A 75 -12.23 0.65 15.95
CA ALA A 75 -12.57 1.35 14.72
C ALA A 75 -11.91 2.74 14.57
N PRO A 76 -11.79 3.58 15.63
CA PRO A 76 -11.11 4.87 15.51
C PRO A 76 -9.63 4.72 15.16
N ALA A 77 -8.94 3.77 15.79
CA ALA A 77 -7.53 3.50 15.55
C ALA A 77 -7.32 2.85 14.17
N ALA A 78 -8.22 1.94 13.76
CA ALA A 78 -8.19 1.33 12.44
C ALA A 78 -8.39 2.37 11.32
N SER A 79 -9.30 3.32 11.52
CA SER A 79 -9.52 4.43 10.58
C SER A 79 -8.29 5.32 10.43
N ALA A 80 -7.59 5.60 11.53
CA ALA A 80 -6.35 6.36 11.50
C ALA A 80 -5.25 5.62 10.73
N LEU A 81 -5.00 4.35 11.08
CA LEU A 81 -4.01 3.51 10.38
C LEU A 81 -4.31 3.37 8.89
N LEU A 82 -5.58 3.22 8.52
CA LEU A 82 -5.99 3.12 7.12
C LEU A 82 -5.68 4.40 6.33
N ARG A 83 -5.93 5.58 6.90
CA ARG A 83 -5.60 6.85 6.26
C ARG A 83 -4.09 7.00 6.06
N GLU A 84 -3.29 6.67 7.08
CA GLU A 84 -1.83 6.72 6.98
C GLU A 84 -1.31 5.72 5.93
N PHE A 85 -1.87 4.51 5.87
CA PHE A 85 -1.53 3.53 4.84
C PHE A 85 -1.81 4.06 3.43
N ILE A 86 -2.99 4.65 3.20
CA ILE A 86 -3.37 5.21 1.90
C ILE A 86 -2.41 6.34 1.51
N ALA A 87 -2.12 7.27 2.44
CA ALA A 87 -1.21 8.38 2.18
C ALA A 87 0.22 7.89 1.85
N ALA A 88 0.75 6.95 2.63
CA ALA A 88 2.07 6.37 2.39
C ALA A 88 2.11 5.59 1.07
N ARG A 89 1.09 4.79 0.77
CA ARG A 89 0.95 4.08 -0.51
C ARG A 89 0.98 5.05 -1.68
N ASP A 90 0.22 6.14 -1.61
CA ASP A 90 0.13 7.12 -2.69
C ASP A 90 1.46 7.85 -2.89
N ALA A 91 2.19 8.13 -1.80
CA ALA A 91 3.56 8.64 -1.89
C ALA A 91 4.52 7.65 -2.56
N LEU A 92 4.40 6.35 -2.29
CA LEU A 92 5.18 5.31 -2.97
C LEU A 92 4.86 5.26 -4.47
N LEU A 93 3.57 5.35 -4.84
CA LEU A 93 3.14 5.38 -6.23
C LEU A 93 3.72 6.59 -6.99
N ALA A 94 3.81 7.75 -6.34
CA ALA A 94 4.41 8.95 -6.93
C ALA A 94 5.92 8.81 -7.23
N MET A 95 6.61 7.84 -6.62
CA MET A 95 8.02 7.55 -6.95
C MET A 95 8.18 6.72 -8.23
N ALA A 96 7.12 6.02 -8.68
CA ALA A 96 7.14 5.31 -9.94
C ALA A 96 7.21 6.32 -11.10
N PRO A 97 8.00 6.04 -12.16
CA PRO A 97 7.97 6.89 -13.34
C PRO A 97 6.54 6.99 -13.89
N PRO A 98 6.10 8.16 -14.39
CA PRO A 98 4.76 8.32 -14.94
C PRO A 98 4.52 7.24 -15.99
N SER A 99 3.43 6.50 -15.85
CA SER A 99 2.97 5.52 -16.84
C SER A 99 2.64 6.25 -18.15
N GLY A 100 3.64 6.45 -19.03
CA GLY A 100 3.42 7.23 -20.25
C GLY A 100 4.61 7.59 -21.14
N ALA A 101 5.78 6.94 -21.05
CA ALA A 101 6.89 7.20 -21.99
C ALA A 101 7.59 5.92 -22.48
N LEU A 102 6.88 4.80 -22.55
CA LEU A 102 7.40 3.59 -23.19
C LEU A 102 6.48 3.14 -24.33
N GLY A 103 6.50 3.92 -25.41
CA GLY A 103 6.12 3.45 -26.73
C GLY A 103 7.23 3.82 -27.70
N PRO A 104 7.87 2.88 -28.41
CA PRO A 104 8.53 3.27 -29.65
C PRO A 104 7.44 3.75 -30.59
N HIS A 105 7.59 4.97 -31.13
CA HIS A 105 6.87 5.36 -32.34
C HIS A 105 7.20 4.31 -33.41
N ARG A 106 6.24 3.42 -33.69
CA ARG A 106 6.32 2.58 -34.88
C ARG A 106 6.06 3.52 -36.06
N SER A 107 7.13 4.07 -36.62
CA SER A 107 7.06 4.69 -37.94
C SER A 107 6.69 3.61 -38.94
N ALA A 108 5.67 3.91 -39.73
CA ALA A 108 5.12 3.09 -40.81
C ALA A 108 6.13 2.82 -41.92
#